data_AF-A0A9P5S5N9-F1
#
_entry.id   AF-A0A9P5S5N9-F1
#
_cell.length_a   1.000
_cell.length_b   1.000
_cell.length_c   1.000
_cell.angle_alpha   90.00
_cell.angle_beta   90.00
_cell.angle_gamma   90.00
#
_symmetry.space_group_name_H-M   'P 1'
#
loop_
_entity.id
_entity.type
_entity.pdbx_description
1 polymer ?
#
loop_
_entity_poly.entity_id
_entity_poly.type
_entity_poly.pdbx_seq_one_letter_code
_entity_poly.pdbx_strand_id
1 'polypeptide(L)'
;MSHFKYGYAMNDVPGDKRIITPPMLGNKISLSLGHTSTFVFIGTKAEILEWFKTVGPSKTVQAVLFYDRPASDPLSPKVDLVFDLTPYPNPDLTWLQYYQSFYRSDPTLEVFRLEIRPEQPKYDAELEPLYRMYAKNGVNLGEMATALEKKWSQPPTKNYLEMVKEVFMERDEADEHAQEVAEATKKRDEAAQDVDLEDIVVSVPSDVIGAVHLATIRR
;
A
#
# COMPACT_ATOMS: atom_id res chain seq x y z
N MET A 1 3.95 22.72 2.77
CA MET A 1 4.19 21.68 3.79
C MET A 1 4.93 20.56 3.07
N SER A 2 6.03 20.01 3.62
CA SER A 2 6.71 18.92 2.91
C SER A 2 5.85 17.65 3.04
N HIS A 3 5.51 17.03 1.91
CA HIS A 3 4.70 15.80 1.86
C HIS A 3 5.58 14.55 2.02
N PHE A 4 6.85 14.74 2.43
CA PHE A 4 7.84 13.69 2.56
C PHE A 4 7.48 12.72 3.69
N LYS A 5 7.32 11.44 3.35
CA LYS A 5 6.97 10.36 4.28
C LYS A 5 7.89 9.18 4.03
N TYR A 6 8.25 8.44 5.08
CA TYR A 6 9.02 7.21 4.94
C TYR A 6 8.66 6.20 6.02
N GLY A 7 8.86 4.91 5.76
CA GLY A 7 8.59 3.87 6.75
C GLY A 7 8.28 2.52 6.12
N TYR A 8 7.81 1.60 6.95
CA TYR A 8 7.36 0.29 6.49
C TYR A 8 5.97 0.40 5.88
N ALA A 9 5.79 -0.16 4.68
CA ALA A 9 4.47 -0.35 4.10
C ALA A 9 3.76 -1.51 4.81
N MET A 10 2.55 -1.25 5.29
CA MET A 10 1.68 -2.25 5.91
C MET A 10 0.37 -2.37 5.12
N ASN A 11 -0.15 -3.60 5.06
CA ASN A 11 -1.39 -4.07 4.42
C ASN A 11 -1.31 -4.39 2.91
N ASP A 12 -1.96 -5.51 2.55
CA ASP A 12 -2.18 -6.08 1.21
C ASP A 12 -3.54 -5.67 0.60
N VAL A 13 -4.13 -4.54 1.02
CA VAL A 13 -5.36 -4.04 0.38
C VAL A 13 -4.97 -3.19 -0.83
N PRO A 14 -5.49 -3.47 -2.04
CA PRO A 14 -5.21 -2.66 -3.22
C PRO A 14 -5.62 -1.21 -2.97
N GLY A 15 -4.71 -0.27 -3.19
CA GLY A 15 -4.99 1.17 -3.17
C GLY A 15 -4.48 1.96 -1.96
N ASP A 16 -4.28 1.36 -0.78
CA ASP A 16 -3.89 2.14 0.42
C ASP A 16 -2.87 1.42 1.32
N LYS A 17 -1.63 1.31 0.83
CA LYS A 17 -0.49 0.85 1.65
C LYS A 17 -0.13 1.93 2.67
N ARG A 18 -0.65 1.81 3.89
CA ARG A 18 -0.31 2.70 5.01
C ARG A 18 1.19 2.64 5.29
N ILE A 19 1.85 3.80 5.30
CA ILE A 19 3.25 3.92 5.69
C ILE A 19 3.33 4.14 7.19
N ILE A 20 4.10 3.29 7.87
CA ILE A 20 4.36 3.40 9.30
C ILE A 20 5.84 3.74 9.51
N THR A 21 6.10 4.98 9.93
CA THR A 21 7.42 5.41 10.36
C THR A 21 7.67 4.92 11.79
N PRO A 22 8.71 4.10 12.05
CA PRO A 22 9.06 3.73 13.41
C PRO A 22 9.43 4.98 14.25
N PRO A 23 8.95 5.11 15.50
CA PRO A 23 9.24 6.27 16.35
C PRO A 23 10.74 6.51 16.58
N MET A 24 11.51 5.42 16.60
CA MET A 24 12.96 5.46 16.56
C MET A 24 13.42 4.55 15.42
N LEU A 25 13.62 5.14 14.24
CA LEU A 25 14.26 4.42 13.14
C LEU A 25 15.69 4.11 13.56
N GLY A 26 15.96 2.86 13.94
CA GLY A 26 17.30 2.39 14.29
C GLY A 26 18.31 2.59 13.16
N ASN A 27 19.58 2.24 13.39
CA ASN A 27 20.60 2.31 12.34
C ASN A 27 20.43 1.23 11.28
N LYS A 28 19.59 0.24 11.55
CA LYS A 28 19.32 -0.87 10.66
C LYS A 28 17.85 -0.92 10.30
N ILE A 29 17.59 -0.96 8.99
CA ILE A 29 16.28 -1.19 8.39
C ILE A 29 16.24 -2.66 7.97
N SER A 30 15.49 -3.46 8.73
CA SER A 30 15.37 -4.90 8.48
C SER A 30 14.17 -5.18 7.58
N LEU A 31 14.38 -5.95 6.51
CA LEU A 31 13.33 -6.41 5.58
C LEU A 31 13.19 -7.93 5.70
N SER A 32 12.01 -8.43 6.07
CA SER A 32 11.79 -9.86 6.22
C SER A 32 11.56 -10.55 4.88
N LEU A 33 12.14 -11.74 4.67
CA LEU A 33 11.93 -12.52 3.44
C LEU A 33 10.62 -13.32 3.38
N GLY A 34 9.93 -13.51 4.51
CA GLY A 34 8.69 -14.30 4.61
C GLY A 34 7.40 -13.50 4.45
N HIS A 35 7.48 -12.17 4.47
CA HIS A 35 6.37 -11.25 4.25
C HIS A 35 6.83 -10.20 3.22
N THR A 36 5.91 -9.55 2.51
CA THR A 36 6.15 -8.46 1.53
C THR A 36 6.68 -7.17 2.18
N SER A 37 7.60 -7.31 3.15
CA SER A 37 8.20 -6.23 3.91
C SER A 37 8.92 -5.30 2.96
N THR A 38 8.35 -4.11 2.83
CA THR A 38 8.80 -3.07 1.93
C THR A 38 9.01 -1.81 2.74
N PHE A 39 10.19 -1.20 2.61
CA PHE A 39 10.44 0.12 3.16
C PHE A 39 10.26 1.16 2.06
N VAL A 40 9.48 2.19 2.33
CA VAL A 40 9.01 3.12 1.33
C VAL A 40 9.41 4.54 1.69
N PHE A 41 9.77 5.32 0.68
CA PHE A 41 9.84 6.78 0.74
C PHE A 41 8.83 7.36 -0.24
N ILE A 42 8.05 8.36 0.18
CA ILE A 42 7.16 9.15 -0.66
C ILE A 42 7.64 10.60 -0.59
N GLY A 43 7.88 11.20 -1.75
CA GLY A 43 8.29 12.60 -1.87
C GLY A 43 8.84 12.89 -3.25
N THR A 44 9.35 14.11 -3.45
CA THR A 44 10.10 14.46 -4.65
C THR A 44 11.44 13.71 -4.69
N LYS A 45 12.02 13.55 -5.88
CA LYS A 45 13.39 12.98 -6.01
C LYS A 45 14.40 13.74 -5.16
N ALA A 46 14.27 15.07 -5.08
CA ALA A 46 15.16 15.92 -4.30
C ALA A 46 15.06 15.64 -2.79
N GLU A 47 13.85 15.57 -2.24
CA GLU A 47 13.63 15.26 -0.82
C GLU A 47 14.16 13.86 -0.45
N ILE A 48 13.92 12.87 -1.31
CA ILE A 48 14.43 11.50 -1.08
C ILE A 48 15.96 11.50 -1.08
N LEU A 49 16.59 12.15 -2.07
CA LEU A 49 18.06 12.24 -2.13
C LEU A 49 18.64 13.01 -0.95
N GLU A 50 18.00 14.09 -0.53
CA GLU A 50 18.42 14.86 0.66
C GLU A 50 18.39 13.98 1.91
N TRP A 51 17.32 13.21 2.10
CA TRP A 51 17.23 12.28 3.22
C TRP A 51 18.34 11.21 3.16
N PHE A 52 18.60 10.64 1.98
CA PHE A 52 19.67 9.67 1.78
C PHE A 52 21.05 10.27 2.07
N LYS A 53 21.29 11.55 1.73
CA LYS A 53 22.56 12.25 1.98
C LYS A 53 22.75 12.64 3.45
N THR A 54 21.67 12.99 4.15
CA THR A 54 21.72 13.52 5.52
C THR A 54 21.52 12.45 6.59
N VAL A 55 20.47 11.64 6.48
CA VAL A 55 20.11 10.59 7.44
C VAL A 55 20.67 9.23 7.01
N GLY A 56 20.65 8.96 5.70
CA GLY A 56 21.08 7.71 5.09
C GLY A 56 22.48 7.20 5.47
N PRO A 57 23.52 8.04 5.73
CA PRO A 57 24.83 7.53 6.12
C PRO A 57 24.83 6.71 7.41
N SER A 58 23.85 6.93 8.29
CA SER A 58 23.65 6.16 9.53
C SER A 58 22.77 4.93 9.36
N LYS A 59 22.22 4.69 8.17
CA LYS A 59 21.18 3.69 7.90
C LYS A 59 21.68 2.61 6.95
N THR A 60 21.61 1.38 7.42
CA THR A 60 21.90 0.17 6.64
C THR A 60 20.61 -0.59 6.40
N VAL A 61 20.36 -1.02 5.16
CA VAL A 61 19.21 -1.87 4.83
C VAL A 61 19.67 -3.31 4.70
N GLN A 62 18.96 -4.23 5.36
CA GLN A 62 19.30 -5.65 5.30
C GLN A 62 18.05 -6.53 5.20
N ALA A 63 18.05 -7.46 4.26
CA ALA A 63 17.14 -8.60 4.23
C ALA A 63 17.52 -9.61 5.32
N VAL A 64 16.53 -10.05 6.12
CA VAL A 64 16.73 -10.96 7.26
C VAL A 64 15.77 -12.16 7.21
N LEU A 65 16.26 -13.31 7.70
CA LEU A 65 15.50 -14.53 7.94
C LEU A 65 15.39 -14.75 9.45
N PHE A 66 14.21 -14.47 10.01
CA PHE A 66 13.83 -14.69 11.41
C PHE A 66 14.59 -13.88 12.48
N TYR A 67 15.91 -13.68 12.36
CA TYR A 67 16.74 -12.95 13.32
C TYR A 67 17.83 -12.13 12.63
N ASP A 68 18.36 -11.14 13.36
CA ASP A 68 19.51 -10.35 12.95
C ASP A 68 20.78 -11.22 12.98
N ARG A 69 21.27 -11.61 11.80
CA ARG A 69 22.55 -12.30 11.62
C ARG A 69 23.53 -11.37 10.91
N PRO A 70 24.82 -11.38 11.30
CA PRO A 70 25.83 -10.60 10.62
C PRO A 70 25.94 -11.04 9.16
N ALA A 71 26.22 -10.10 8.26
CA ALA A 71 26.30 -10.36 6.82
C ALA A 71 27.36 -11.42 6.45
N SER A 72 28.36 -11.65 7.31
CA SER A 72 29.39 -12.67 7.17
C SER A 72 28.92 -14.10 7.52
N ASP A 73 27.75 -14.26 8.14
CA ASP A 73 27.19 -15.58 8.46
C ASP A 73 26.81 -16.30 7.14
N PRO A 74 27.29 -17.53 6.88
CA PRO A 74 26.90 -18.34 5.73
C PRO A 74 25.38 -18.54 5.58
N LEU A 75 24.65 -18.46 6.69
CA LEU A 75 23.19 -18.60 6.76
C LEU A 75 22.44 -17.27 6.60
N SER A 76 23.16 -16.15 6.49
CA SER A 76 22.55 -14.87 6.11
C SER A 76 22.06 -14.95 4.66
N PRO A 77 20.85 -14.45 4.38
CA PRO A 77 20.30 -14.49 3.03
C PRO A 77 21.16 -13.67 2.07
N LYS A 78 21.59 -14.33 0.98
CA LYS A 78 22.35 -13.74 -0.13
C LYS A 78 21.42 -13.24 -1.23
N VAL A 79 20.41 -12.49 -0.82
CA VAL A 79 19.44 -11.88 -1.73
C VAL A 79 19.82 -10.42 -1.92
N ASP A 80 19.79 -9.94 -3.15
CA ASP A 80 20.01 -8.53 -3.41
C ASP A 80 18.76 -7.72 -3.02
N LEU A 81 18.95 -6.42 -2.83
CA LEU A 81 17.89 -5.47 -2.54
C LEU A 81 17.54 -4.71 -3.82
N VAL A 82 16.26 -4.54 -4.06
CA VAL A 82 15.70 -3.80 -5.19
C VAL A 82 15.21 -2.45 -4.71
N PHE A 83 15.54 -1.41 -5.48
CA PHE A 83 15.12 -0.03 -5.30
C PHE A 83 14.28 0.36 -6.51
N ASP A 84 12.96 0.40 -6.33
CA ASP A 84 12.00 0.70 -7.40
C ASP A 84 11.41 2.09 -7.18
N LEU A 85 11.65 3.00 -8.13
CA LEU A 85 11.03 4.31 -8.16
C LEU A 85 9.79 4.26 -9.06
N THR A 86 8.63 4.58 -8.50
CA THR A 86 7.34 4.63 -9.19
C THR A 86 6.72 6.02 -9.07
N PRO A 87 5.95 6.48 -10.05
CA PRO A 87 5.16 7.71 -9.89
C PRO A 87 4.17 7.51 -8.73
N TYR A 88 3.96 8.57 -7.95
CA TYR A 88 2.96 8.56 -6.89
C TYR A 88 1.92 9.67 -7.16
N PRO A 89 0.63 9.32 -7.30
CA PRO A 89 -0.40 10.35 -7.43
C PRO A 89 -0.43 11.14 -6.12
N ASN A 90 -0.27 12.46 -6.22
CA ASN A 90 -0.38 13.32 -5.04
C ASN A 90 -1.87 13.59 -4.77
N PRO A 91 -2.46 13.01 -3.70
CA PRO A 91 -3.89 13.17 -3.42
C PRO A 91 -4.27 14.61 -3.04
N ASP A 92 -3.28 15.44 -2.66
CA ASP A 92 -3.48 16.82 -2.23
C ASP A 92 -3.45 17.82 -3.40
N LEU A 93 -3.11 17.39 -4.62
CA LEU A 93 -3.16 18.24 -5.81
C LEU A 93 -4.59 18.32 -6.34
N THR A 94 -5.07 19.55 -6.54
CA THR A 94 -6.32 19.76 -7.30
C THR A 94 -6.12 19.33 -8.76
N TRP A 95 -7.20 18.87 -9.41
CA TRP A 95 -7.20 18.49 -10.83
C TRP A 95 -6.53 19.51 -11.76
N LEU A 96 -6.70 20.81 -11.47
CA LEU A 96 -6.07 21.91 -12.20
C LEU A 96 -4.55 21.99 -12.01
N GLN A 97 -4.05 21.79 -10.80
CA GLN A 97 -2.60 21.78 -10.52
C GLN A 97 -1.94 20.55 -11.12
N TYR A 98 -2.64 19.42 -11.08
CA TYR A 98 -2.24 18.21 -11.77
C TYR A 98 -2.19 18.45 -13.29
N TYR A 99 -3.19 19.12 -13.86
CA TYR A 99 -3.19 19.51 -15.27
C TYR A 99 -2.07 20.46 -15.66
N GLN A 100 -1.77 21.45 -14.81
CA GLN A 100 -0.67 22.38 -15.04
C GLN A 100 0.70 21.71 -15.00
N SER A 101 0.85 20.67 -14.16
CA SER A 101 2.07 19.85 -14.14
C SER A 101 2.33 19.14 -15.48
N PHE A 102 1.27 18.78 -16.23
CA PHE A 102 1.40 18.17 -17.57
C PHE A 102 2.08 19.06 -18.62
N TYR A 103 1.97 20.38 -18.48
CA TYR A 103 2.52 21.33 -19.48
C TYR A 103 3.88 21.91 -19.07
N ARG A 104 4.27 21.79 -17.80
CA ARG A 104 5.48 22.43 -17.29
C ARG A 104 6.53 21.48 -16.74
N SER A 105 6.26 20.16 -16.64
CA SER A 105 7.20 19.15 -16.09
C SER A 105 8.00 19.75 -14.94
N ASP A 106 7.30 20.17 -13.90
CA ASP A 106 7.91 20.83 -12.76
C ASP A 106 8.43 19.76 -11.79
N PRO A 107 9.76 19.56 -11.66
CA PRO A 107 10.32 18.52 -10.81
C PRO A 107 10.02 18.70 -9.32
N THR A 108 9.55 19.90 -8.93
CA THR A 108 9.16 20.21 -7.55
C THR A 108 7.74 19.75 -7.21
N LEU A 109 6.92 19.47 -8.22
CA LEU A 109 5.54 19.00 -8.08
C LEU A 109 5.41 17.48 -8.30
N GLU A 110 6.37 16.86 -8.99
CA GLU A 110 6.39 15.44 -9.24
C GLU A 110 6.74 14.64 -7.97
N VAL A 111 5.73 13.93 -7.44
CA VAL A 111 5.89 13.05 -6.29
C VAL A 111 6.15 11.62 -6.76
N PHE A 112 7.09 10.96 -6.10
CA PHE A 112 7.48 9.59 -6.38
C PHE A 112 7.39 8.73 -5.12
N ARG A 113 7.22 7.43 -5.36
CA ARG A 113 7.29 6.38 -4.36
C ARG A 113 8.51 5.52 -4.64
N LEU A 114 9.51 5.60 -3.77
CA LEU A 114 10.67 4.72 -3.79
C LEU A 114 10.42 3.54 -2.85
N GLU A 115 10.34 2.33 -3.40
CA GLU A 115 10.21 1.09 -2.64
C GLU A 115 11.55 0.37 -2.55
N ILE A 116 11.91 -0.05 -1.34
CA ILE A 116 13.06 -0.89 -1.05
C ILE A 116 12.55 -2.24 -0.55
N ARG A 117 12.94 -3.30 -1.25
CA ARG A 117 12.47 -4.66 -1.00
C ARG A 117 13.54 -5.69 -1.33
N PRO A 118 13.49 -6.90 -0.76
CA PRO A 118 14.31 -8.00 -1.26
C PRO A 118 13.93 -8.36 -2.69
N GLU A 119 14.91 -8.78 -3.49
CA GLU A 119 14.71 -9.24 -4.86
C GLU A 119 13.74 -10.42 -4.91
N GLN A 120 12.80 -10.36 -5.85
CA GLN A 120 11.78 -11.38 -6.06
C GLN A 120 11.56 -11.58 -7.56
N PRO A 121 12.33 -12.46 -8.23
CA PRO A 121 12.40 -12.50 -9.69
C PRO A 121 11.06 -12.60 -10.42
N LYS A 122 10.08 -13.31 -9.85
CA LYS A 122 8.73 -13.44 -10.42
C LYS A 122 7.96 -12.13 -10.39
N TYR A 123 7.90 -11.49 -9.22
CA TYR A 123 7.20 -10.22 -9.03
C TYR A 123 7.94 -9.07 -9.75
N ASP A 124 9.27 -9.12 -9.78
CA ASP A 124 10.12 -8.13 -10.44
C ASP A 124 9.89 -8.10 -11.95
N ALA A 125 9.59 -9.25 -12.56
CA ALA A 125 9.31 -9.35 -13.98
C ALA A 125 7.95 -8.73 -14.37
N GLU A 126 7.00 -8.70 -13.44
CA GLU A 126 5.67 -8.13 -13.65
C GLU A 126 5.63 -6.61 -13.40
N LEU A 127 6.53 -6.11 -12.55
CA LEU A 127 6.61 -4.68 -12.24
C LEU A 127 7.46 -3.90 -13.23
N GLU A 128 6.88 -2.81 -13.75
CA GLU A 128 7.56 -1.85 -14.62
C GLU A 128 7.76 -0.48 -13.94
N PRO A 129 8.74 -0.34 -13.02
CA PRO A 129 9.02 0.93 -12.36
C PRO A 129 9.70 1.93 -13.31
N LEU A 130 9.64 3.22 -12.97
CA LEU A 130 10.31 4.29 -13.72
C LEU A 130 11.83 4.10 -13.71
N TYR A 131 12.38 3.76 -12.55
CA TYR A 131 13.76 3.34 -12.40
C TYR A 131 13.84 2.17 -11.44
N ARG A 132 14.62 1.15 -11.82
CA ARG A 132 15.03 0.07 -10.95
C ARG A 132 16.54 0.11 -10.72
N MET A 133 16.97 -0.08 -9.48
CA MET A 133 18.36 -0.37 -9.14
C MET A 133 18.46 -1.57 -8.21
N TYR A 134 19.60 -2.25 -8.29
CA TYR A 134 19.94 -3.37 -7.43
C TYR A 134 21.11 -2.98 -6.53
N ALA A 135 21.06 -3.42 -5.27
CA ALA A 135 22.14 -3.25 -4.31
C ALA A 135 22.36 -4.53 -3.53
N LYS A 136 23.56 -4.73 -2.99
CA LYS A 136 23.84 -5.89 -2.14
C LYS A 136 23.09 -5.79 -0.81
N ASN A 137 22.78 -6.95 -0.24
CA ASN A 137 22.27 -7.03 1.12
C ASN A 137 23.21 -6.32 2.10
N GLY A 138 22.68 -5.48 2.99
CA GLY A 138 23.50 -4.71 3.94
C GLY A 138 24.04 -3.39 3.38
N VAL A 139 23.44 -2.86 2.31
CA VAL A 139 23.86 -1.59 1.73
C VAL A 139 23.58 -0.40 2.65
N ASN A 140 24.49 0.57 2.67
CA ASN A 140 24.29 1.85 3.33
C ASN A 140 23.50 2.82 2.43
N LEU A 141 22.50 3.51 2.98
CA LEU A 141 21.67 4.41 2.19
C LEU A 141 22.39 5.69 1.76
N GLY A 142 23.39 6.14 2.52
CA GLY A 142 24.25 7.27 2.13
C GLY A 142 25.05 6.98 0.86
N GLU A 143 25.61 5.78 0.74
CA GLU A 143 26.35 5.34 -0.45
C GLU A 143 25.44 5.24 -1.68
N MET A 144 24.17 4.86 -1.47
CA MET A 144 23.17 4.77 -2.54
C MET A 144 22.75 6.13 -3.10
N ALA A 145 22.93 7.23 -2.36
CA ALA A 145 22.47 8.55 -2.78
C ALA A 145 23.04 8.96 -4.15
N THR A 146 24.36 8.85 -4.32
CA THR A 146 25.05 9.23 -5.56
C THR A 146 24.67 8.31 -6.72
N ALA A 147 24.48 7.01 -6.44
CA ALA A 147 24.08 6.04 -7.45
C ALA A 147 22.65 6.31 -7.95
N LEU A 148 21.72 6.59 -7.04
CA LEU A 148 20.34 6.95 -7.35
C LEU A 148 20.27 8.26 -8.12
N GLU A 149 20.98 9.30 -7.66
CA GLU A 149 21.04 10.60 -8.33
C GLU A 149 21.51 10.47 -9.78
N LYS A 150 22.59 9.71 -10.01
CA LYS A 150 23.11 9.43 -11.35
C LYS A 150 22.12 8.62 -12.20
N LYS A 151 21.39 7.68 -11.61
CA LYS A 151 20.41 6.87 -12.34
C LYS A 151 19.20 7.70 -12.74
N TRP A 152 18.70 8.53 -11.83
CA TRP A 152 17.50 9.33 -12.03
C TRP A 152 17.71 10.54 -12.93
N SER A 153 18.96 10.93 -13.19
CA SER A 153 19.30 11.93 -14.21
C SER A 153 19.28 11.38 -15.64
N GLN A 154 19.18 10.04 -15.81
CA GLN A 154 19.05 9.42 -17.13
C GLN A 154 17.60 9.53 -17.61
N PRO A 155 17.35 9.65 -18.92
CA PRO A 155 15.99 9.60 -19.44
C PRO A 155 15.32 8.29 -19.01
N PRO A 156 14.08 8.34 -18.47
CA PRO A 156 13.40 7.15 -18.00
C PRO A 156 12.98 6.27 -19.19
N THR A 157 12.80 4.97 -18.93
CA THR A 157 12.40 3.98 -19.95
C THR A 157 10.97 4.19 -20.42
N LYS A 158 10.10 4.65 -19.52
CA LYS A 158 8.74 5.12 -19.80
C LYS A 158 8.63 6.58 -19.39
N ASN A 159 7.84 7.38 -20.10
CA ASN A 159 7.64 8.76 -19.69
C ASN A 159 6.80 8.79 -18.40
N TYR A 160 7.14 9.67 -17.45
CA TYR A 160 6.34 9.89 -16.24
C TYR A 160 4.86 10.08 -16.58
N LEU A 161 4.59 10.83 -17.66
CA LEU A 161 3.24 11.10 -18.16
C LEU A 161 2.45 9.86 -18.56
N GLU A 162 3.11 8.86 -19.14
CA GLU A 162 2.44 7.62 -19.58
C GLU A 162 2.08 6.80 -18.35
N MET A 163 3.02 6.63 -17.43
CA MET A 163 2.79 5.85 -16.22
C MET A 163 1.75 6.48 -15.30
N VAL A 164 1.72 7.81 -15.16
CA VAL A 164 0.73 8.43 -14.26
C VAL A 164 -0.67 8.36 -14.88
N LYS A 165 -0.81 8.46 -16.21
CA LYS A 165 -2.08 8.21 -16.89
C LYS A 165 -2.59 6.80 -16.64
N GLU A 166 -1.72 5.79 -16.73
CA GLU A 166 -2.07 4.40 -16.39
C GLU A 166 -2.63 4.32 -14.95
N VAL A 167 -1.93 4.90 -13.97
CA VAL A 167 -2.37 4.89 -12.56
C VAL A 167 -3.71 5.59 -12.33
N PHE A 168 -3.98 6.70 -13.02
CA PHE A 168 -5.27 7.39 -12.88
C PHE A 168 -6.41 6.64 -13.57
N MET A 169 -6.19 6.12 -14.78
CA MET A 169 -7.23 5.34 -15.48
C MET A 169 -7.56 4.05 -14.72
N GLU A 170 -6.56 3.34 -14.20
CA GLU A 170 -6.78 2.16 -13.35
C GLU A 170 -7.58 2.49 -12.08
N ARG A 171 -7.39 3.69 -11.51
CA ARG A 171 -8.13 4.13 -10.33
C ARG A 171 -9.58 4.48 -10.66
N ASP A 172 -9.83 5.20 -11.76
CA ASP A 172 -11.18 5.54 -12.19
C ASP A 172 -11.98 4.26 -12.52
N GLU A 173 -11.35 3.30 -13.20
CA GLU A 173 -11.93 1.98 -13.49
C GLU A 173 -12.22 1.18 -12.20
N ALA A 174 -11.32 1.24 -11.21
CA ALA A 174 -11.52 0.58 -9.92
C ALA A 174 -12.65 1.23 -9.09
N ASP A 175 -12.76 2.55 -9.12
CA ASP A 175 -13.82 3.31 -8.44
C ASP A 175 -15.19 3.06 -9.10
N GLU A 176 -15.26 2.98 -10.44
CA GLU A 176 -16.46 2.58 -11.18
C GLU A 176 -16.88 1.14 -10.85
N HIS A 177 -15.94 0.19 -10.85
CA HIS A 177 -16.23 -1.20 -10.49
C HIS A 177 -16.73 -1.33 -9.04
N ALA A 178 -16.12 -0.59 -8.10
CA ALA A 178 -16.54 -0.58 -6.71
C ALA A 178 -17.96 -0.01 -6.55
N GLN A 179 -18.32 1.03 -7.31
CA GLN A 179 -19.67 1.57 -7.33
C GLN A 179 -20.68 0.57 -7.90
N GLU A 180 -20.35 -0.10 -9.01
CA GLU A 180 -21.22 -1.12 -9.61
C GLU A 180 -21.49 -2.27 -8.64
N VAL A 181 -20.46 -2.77 -7.96
CA VAL A 181 -20.60 -3.83 -6.94
C VAL A 181 -21.42 -3.35 -5.75
N ALA A 182 -21.22 -2.12 -5.29
CA ALA A 182 -22.00 -1.54 -4.21
C ALA A 182 -23.49 -1.38 -4.59
N GLU A 183 -23.79 -0.92 -5.80
CA GLU A 183 -25.14 -0.81 -6.33
C GLU A 183 -25.81 -2.18 -6.52
N ALA A 184 -25.07 -3.18 -7.02
CA ALA A 184 -25.57 -4.55 -7.16
C ALA A 184 -25.88 -5.19 -5.80
N THR A 185 -25.03 -4.94 -4.80
CA THR A 185 -25.23 -5.40 -3.41
C THR A 185 -26.46 -4.72 -2.80
N LYS A 186 -26.59 -3.40 -2.97
CA LYS A 186 -27.75 -2.64 -2.50
C LYS A 186 -29.06 -3.13 -3.13
N LYS A 187 -29.09 -3.36 -4.45
CA LYS A 187 -30.26 -3.93 -5.14
C LYS A 187 -30.63 -5.32 -4.61
N ARG A 188 -29.63 -6.13 -4.26
CA ARG A 188 -29.85 -7.47 -3.70
C ARG A 188 -30.42 -7.40 -2.28
N ASP A 189 -29.94 -6.47 -1.46
CA ASP A 189 -30.44 -6.27 -0.10
C ASP A 189 -31.87 -5.69 -0.10
N GLU A 190 -32.16 -4.75 -1.01
CA GLU A 190 -33.52 -4.23 -1.24
C GLU A 190 -34.47 -5.34 -1.73
N ALA A 191 -34.03 -6.19 -2.66
CA ALA A 191 -34.82 -7.34 -3.12
C ALA A 191 -34.98 -8.45 -2.07
N ALA A 192 -34.05 -8.57 -1.12
CA ALA A 192 -34.16 -9.49 0.02
C ALA A 192 -35.03 -8.93 1.16
N GLN A 193 -35.36 -7.63 1.14
CA GLN A 193 -36.26 -6.98 2.09
C GLN A 193 -37.74 -7.16 1.71
N ASP A 194 -38.04 -7.55 0.46
CA ASP A 194 -39.38 -7.91 -0.05
C ASP A 194 -39.78 -9.37 0.25
N VAL A 195 -39.28 -9.95 1.36
CA VAL A 195 -39.87 -11.19 1.89
C VAL A 195 -41.02 -10.78 2.80
N ASP A 196 -42.23 -10.79 2.25
CA ASP A 196 -43.48 -10.57 2.98
C ASP A 196 -43.49 -11.44 4.25
N LEU A 197 -43.51 -10.77 5.40
CA LEU A 197 -43.60 -11.40 6.73
C LEU A 197 -44.97 -12.08 6.98
N GLU A 198 -45.86 -12.15 5.98
CA GLU A 198 -47.19 -12.74 6.11
C GLU A 198 -47.23 -14.26 5.90
N ASP A 199 -46.16 -14.91 5.40
CA ASP A 199 -46.21 -16.34 5.03
C ASP A 199 -45.48 -17.30 5.98
N ILE A 200 -45.05 -16.85 7.16
CA ILE A 200 -44.61 -17.75 8.25
C ILE A 200 -45.81 -18.04 9.16
N VAL A 201 -46.82 -18.74 8.62
CA VAL A 201 -47.80 -19.46 9.45
C VAL A 201 -47.14 -20.76 9.89
N VAL A 202 -46.44 -20.71 11.04
CA VAL A 202 -46.13 -21.93 11.79
C VAL A 202 -47.46 -22.52 12.23
N SER A 203 -47.85 -23.63 11.63
CA SER A 203 -48.96 -24.46 12.08
C SER A 203 -48.61 -25.06 13.45
N VAL A 204 -49.00 -24.35 14.52
CA VAL A 204 -49.01 -24.90 15.87
C VAL A 204 -50.26 -25.78 16.00
N PRO A 205 -50.15 -27.07 16.40
CA PRO A 205 -51.31 -27.90 16.65
C PRO A 205 -52.13 -27.30 17.82
N SER A 206 -53.37 -26.94 17.52
CA SER A 206 -54.32 -26.43 18.50
C SER A 206 -55.20 -27.56 19.05
N ASP A 207 -54.77 -28.12 20.18
CA ASP A 207 -55.62 -28.70 21.23
C ASP A 207 -55.24 -27.90 22.51
N VAL A 208 -55.87 -26.78 22.86
CA VAL A 208 -57.20 -26.61 23.53
C VAL A 208 -57.38 -27.70 24.62
N ILE A 209 -57.68 -27.46 25.90
CA ILE A 209 -58.61 -26.49 26.48
C ILE A 209 -58.27 -26.30 27.98
N GLY A 210 -58.25 -25.05 28.46
CA GLY A 210 -58.44 -24.77 29.88
C GLY A 210 -59.88 -25.02 30.30
N ALA A 211 -60.11 -25.92 31.25
CA ALA A 211 -61.39 -26.03 31.94
C ALA A 211 -61.45 -25.00 33.08
N VAL A 212 -62.39 -24.07 32.96
CA VAL A 212 -62.77 -23.09 33.98
C VAL A 212 -63.59 -23.79 35.08
N HIS A 213 -63.18 -23.72 36.36
CA HIS A 213 -64.16 -23.62 37.46
C HIS A 213 -63.60 -23.11 38.80
N LEU A 214 -64.23 -22.01 39.24
CA LEU A 214 -64.58 -21.57 40.60
C LEU A 214 -63.57 -21.55 41.77
N ALA A 215 -63.32 -20.32 42.22
CA ALA A 215 -63.52 -19.78 43.57
C ALA A 215 -63.16 -20.63 44.81
N THR A 216 -62.29 -20.08 45.68
CA THR A 216 -62.69 -19.64 47.04
C THR A 216 -61.54 -18.88 47.71
N ILE A 217 -61.86 -17.68 48.20
CA ILE A 217 -61.07 -16.87 49.13
C ILE A 217 -61.12 -17.53 50.52
N ARG A 218 -59.98 -17.64 51.21
CA ARG A 218 -59.89 -17.28 52.64
C ARG A 218 -58.44 -17.06 53.07
N ARG A 219 -58.33 -16.11 53.99
CA ARG A 219 -57.14 -15.52 54.63
C ARG A 219 -56.13 -16.53 55.14
#